data_AF-A0A3D0NA40-F1
#
_entry.id   AF-A0A3D0NA40-F1
#
_cell.length_a   1.000
_cell.length_b   1.000
_cell.length_c   1.000
_cell.angle_alpha   90.00
_cell.angle_beta   90.00
_cell.angle_gamma   90.00
#
_symmetry.space_group_name_H-M   'P 1'
#
loop_
_entity.id
_entity.type
_entity.pdbx_description
1 polymer ?
#
loop_
_entity_poly.entity_id
_entity_poly.type
_entity_poly.pdbx_seq_one_letter_code
_entity_poly.pdbx_strand_id
1 'polypeptide(L)'
;MQMTDDPLVAILEAELAAGTRLMEALDRQREALIARDLCAIEEISSDLEPLMAQFGIFLEARKRALDEDRQCRLLPPDLMQRVRQAEGRILRLAQLNQDLLADRLAYIGAMLAKLGLVSQVGYAPEAARSRPTSNAI
;
A
#
# COMPACT_ATOMS: atom_id res chain seq x y z
N MET A 1 43.03 -9.98 -1.44
CA MET A 1 42.02 -11.04 -1.40
C MET A 1 40.67 -10.39 -1.61
N GLN A 2 40.13 -10.49 -2.82
CA GLN A 2 38.88 -9.86 -3.24
C GLN A 2 37.70 -10.65 -2.66
N MET A 3 36.99 -10.04 -1.71
CA MET A 3 35.68 -10.49 -1.21
C MET A 3 34.52 -10.06 -2.15
N THR A 4 34.84 -9.42 -3.28
CA THR A 4 33.88 -8.79 -4.21
C THR A 4 33.29 -9.70 -5.29
N ASP A 5 33.71 -10.97 -5.37
CA ASP A 5 33.24 -11.90 -6.42
C ASP A 5 32.19 -12.91 -5.91
N ASP A 6 31.65 -12.74 -4.69
CA ASP A 6 30.57 -13.60 -4.21
C ASP A 6 29.22 -13.15 -4.83
N PRO A 7 28.60 -13.97 -5.70
CA PRO A 7 27.35 -13.60 -6.36
C PRO A 7 26.21 -13.37 -5.36
N LEU A 8 26.21 -14.03 -4.21
CA LEU A 8 25.19 -13.85 -3.19
C LEU A 8 25.36 -12.50 -2.47
N VAL A 9 26.61 -12.07 -2.21
CA VAL A 9 26.87 -10.73 -1.65
C VAL A 9 26.39 -9.65 -2.61
N ALA A 10 26.66 -9.79 -3.91
CA ALA A 10 26.19 -8.84 -4.92
C ALA A 10 24.65 -8.78 -5.00
N ILE A 11 23.96 -9.94 -4.89
CA ILE A 11 22.49 -9.99 -4.82
C ILE A 11 21.97 -9.24 -3.59
N LEU A 12 22.57 -9.46 -2.41
CA LEU A 12 22.14 -8.83 -1.16
C LEU A 12 22.36 -7.30 -1.18
N GLU A 13 23.47 -6.83 -1.75
CA GLU A 13 23.71 -5.39 -1.92
C GLU A 13 22.72 -4.75 -2.89
N ALA A 14 22.42 -5.43 -4.00
CA ALA A 14 21.40 -4.98 -4.96
C ALA A 14 19.99 -4.99 -4.34
N GLU A 15 19.68 -6.00 -3.52
CA GLU A 15 18.42 -6.09 -2.77
C GLU A 15 18.28 -4.91 -1.80
N LEU A 16 19.34 -4.55 -1.07
CA LEU A 16 19.35 -3.37 -0.18
C LEU A 16 19.13 -2.07 -0.94
N ALA A 17 19.79 -1.91 -2.09
CA ALA A 17 19.63 -0.72 -2.91
C ALA A 17 18.21 -0.60 -3.51
N ALA A 18 17.61 -1.73 -3.91
CA ALA A 18 16.21 -1.78 -4.35
C ALA A 18 15.25 -1.51 -3.19
N GLY A 19 15.48 -2.13 -2.04
CA GLY A 19 14.69 -1.96 -0.83
C GLY A 19 14.71 -0.52 -0.30
N THR A 20 15.85 0.16 -0.40
CA THR A 20 15.96 1.58 -0.02
C THR A 20 15.07 2.47 -0.88
N ARG A 21 15.13 2.30 -2.20
CA ARG A 21 14.26 3.05 -3.14
C ARG A 21 12.78 2.75 -2.90
N LEU A 22 12.44 1.50 -2.61
CA LEU A 22 11.07 1.12 -2.27
C LEU A 22 10.61 1.76 -0.95
N MET A 23 11.45 1.78 0.08
CA MET A 23 11.14 2.47 1.35
C MET A 23 10.88 3.96 1.14
N GLU A 24 11.72 4.64 0.37
CA GLU A 24 11.56 6.06 0.06
C GLU A 24 10.25 6.33 -0.70
N ALA A 25 9.88 5.47 -1.65
CA ALA A 25 8.61 5.59 -2.36
C ALA A 25 7.40 5.34 -1.43
N LEU A 26 7.47 4.35 -0.54
CA LEU A 26 6.42 4.09 0.46
C LEU A 26 6.28 5.23 1.47
N ASP A 27 7.39 5.83 1.93
CA ASP A 27 7.37 7.00 2.81
C ASP A 27 6.74 8.21 2.10
N ARG A 28 7.10 8.47 0.83
CA ARG A 28 6.45 9.53 0.02
C ARG A 28 4.95 9.28 -0.17
N GLN A 29 4.55 8.03 -0.43
CA GLN A 29 3.14 7.68 -0.55
C GLN A 29 2.40 7.95 0.77
N ARG A 30 3.02 7.64 1.92
CA ARG A 30 2.45 7.93 3.24
C ARG A 30 2.22 9.42 3.43
N GLU A 31 3.19 10.25 3.07
CA GLU A 31 3.07 11.71 3.17
C GLU A 31 1.92 12.22 2.29
N ALA A 32 1.80 11.72 1.05
CA ALA A 32 0.69 12.05 0.16
C ALA A 32 -0.66 11.61 0.73
N LEU A 33 -0.74 10.42 1.35
CA LEU A 33 -1.94 9.91 2.04
C LEU A 33 -2.35 10.81 3.22
N ILE A 34 -1.39 11.25 4.03
CA ILE A 34 -1.63 12.17 5.16
C ILE A 34 -2.09 13.54 4.64
N ALA A 35 -1.44 14.06 3.59
CA ALA A 35 -1.79 15.32 2.95
C ALA A 35 -3.10 15.26 2.15
N ARG A 36 -3.61 14.05 1.87
CA ARG A 36 -4.80 13.77 1.04
C ARG A 36 -4.64 14.26 -0.40
N ASP A 37 -3.42 14.22 -0.91
CA ASP A 37 -3.12 14.60 -2.29
C ASP A 37 -3.34 13.40 -3.21
N LEU A 38 -4.51 13.36 -3.85
CA LEU A 38 -4.91 12.24 -4.71
C LEU A 38 -4.02 12.11 -5.95
N CYS A 39 -3.57 13.24 -6.53
CA CYS A 39 -2.70 13.21 -7.70
C CYS A 39 -1.33 12.63 -7.33
N ALA A 40 -0.74 13.10 -6.23
CA ALA A 40 0.51 12.55 -5.75
C ALA A 40 0.40 11.06 -5.37
N ILE A 41 -0.72 10.63 -4.79
CA ILE A 41 -0.95 9.21 -4.48
C ILE A 41 -0.95 8.36 -5.77
N GLU A 42 -1.63 8.80 -6.83
CA GLU A 42 -1.69 8.05 -8.10
C GLU A 42 -0.33 7.99 -8.81
N GLU A 43 0.40 9.11 -8.86
CA GLU A 43 1.74 9.16 -9.43
C GLU A 43 2.70 8.23 -8.68
N ILE A 44 2.75 8.32 -7.35
CA ILE A 44 3.63 7.49 -6.52
C ILE A 44 3.24 6.01 -6.60
N SER A 45 1.95 5.71 -6.69
CA SER A 45 1.49 4.32 -6.83
C SER A 45 1.94 3.70 -8.16
N SER A 46 1.96 4.50 -9.24
CA SER A 46 2.50 4.07 -10.53
C SER A 46 4.00 3.79 -10.49
N ASP A 47 4.75 4.55 -9.68
CA ASP A 47 6.18 4.33 -9.44
C ASP A 47 6.46 3.13 -8.52
N LEU A 48 5.53 2.80 -7.61
CA LEU A 48 5.70 1.72 -6.63
C LEU A 48 5.66 0.33 -7.26
N GLU A 49 4.79 0.10 -8.26
CA GLU A 49 4.68 -1.19 -8.95
C GLU A 49 6.01 -1.71 -9.52
N PRO A 50 6.76 -0.94 -10.35
CA PRO A 50 8.04 -1.41 -10.88
C PRO A 50 9.10 -1.57 -9.78
N LEU A 51 9.06 -0.77 -8.72
CA LEU A 51 9.97 -0.91 -7.57
C LEU A 51 9.71 -2.20 -6.79
N MET A 52 8.44 -2.54 -6.56
CA MET A 52 8.05 -3.81 -5.93
C MET A 52 8.46 -5.00 -6.79
N ALA A 53 8.24 -4.94 -8.11
CA ALA A 53 8.67 -5.98 -9.03
C ALA A 53 10.20 -6.16 -9.01
N GLN A 54 10.96 -5.05 -9.04
CA GLN A 54 12.41 -5.09 -8.94
C GLN A 54 12.89 -5.69 -7.62
N PHE A 55 12.28 -5.31 -6.49
CA PHE A 55 12.61 -5.88 -5.18
C PHE A 55 12.31 -7.38 -5.13
N GLY A 56 11.17 -7.82 -5.68
CA GLY A 56 10.79 -9.23 -5.78
C GLY A 56 11.79 -10.07 -6.59
N ILE A 57 12.37 -9.52 -7.66
CA ILE A 57 13.40 -10.19 -8.45
C ILE A 57 14.62 -10.52 -7.57
N PHE A 58 15.05 -9.59 -6.72
CA PHE A 58 16.20 -9.82 -5.83
C PHE A 58 15.90 -10.80 -4.70
N LEU A 59 14.70 -10.78 -4.14
CA LEU A 59 14.27 -11.79 -3.16
C LEU A 59 14.31 -13.21 -3.75
N GLU A 60 13.80 -13.38 -4.96
CA GLU A 60 13.82 -14.66 -5.66
C GLU A 60 15.24 -15.08 -6.07
N ALA A 61 16.09 -14.12 -6.46
CA ALA A 61 17.50 -14.39 -6.76
C ALA A 61 18.25 -14.84 -5.50
N ARG A 62 18.04 -14.19 -4.35
CA ARG A 62 18.61 -14.58 -3.06
C ARG A 62 18.16 -15.99 -2.68
N LYS A 63 16.87 -16.28 -2.79
CA LYS A 63 16.32 -17.61 -2.49
C LYS A 63 16.98 -18.69 -3.35
N ARG A 64 17.06 -18.49 -4.67
CA ARG A 64 17.74 -19.44 -5.59
C ARG A 64 19.21 -19.63 -5.23
N ALA A 65 19.92 -18.55 -4.95
CA ALA A 65 21.33 -18.63 -4.56
C ALA A 65 21.53 -19.39 -3.23
N LEU A 66 20.63 -19.22 -2.26
CA LEU A 66 20.65 -19.97 -1.00
C LEU A 66 20.28 -21.45 -1.17
N ASP A 67 19.35 -21.77 -2.08
CA ASP A 67 18.92 -23.15 -2.35
C ASP A 67 19.98 -23.96 -3.11
N GLU A 68 20.73 -23.31 -4.01
CA GLU A 68 21.81 -23.93 -4.80
C GLU A 68 23.09 -24.15 -3.97
N ASP A 69 23.36 -23.30 -2.98
CA ASP A 69 24.56 -23.38 -2.15
C ASP A 69 24.34 -24.37 -0.98
N ARG A 70 24.45 -25.67 -1.28
CA ARG A 70 24.35 -26.78 -0.31
C ARG A 70 25.39 -26.74 0.81
N GLN A 71 26.42 -25.92 0.67
CA GLN A 71 27.40 -25.64 1.71
C GLN A 71 27.04 -24.28 2.28
N CYS A 72 26.56 -24.23 3.53
CA CYS A 72 26.29 -22.99 4.24
C CYS A 72 27.55 -22.09 4.24
N ARG A 73 27.70 -21.22 3.24
CA ARG A 73 28.73 -20.20 3.23
C ARG A 73 28.40 -19.19 4.31
N LEU A 74 29.43 -18.78 5.04
CA LEU A 74 29.31 -17.74 6.06
C LEU A 74 29.10 -16.40 5.35
N LEU A 75 27.83 -16.07 5.12
CA LEU A 75 27.40 -14.74 4.71
C LEU A 75 27.89 -13.70 5.74
N PRO A 76 28.27 -12.48 5.29
CA PRO A 76 28.57 -11.40 6.22
C PRO A 76 27.34 -11.15 7.12
N PRO A 77 27.45 -11.37 8.44
CA PRO A 77 26.29 -11.30 9.33
C PRO A 77 25.66 -9.90 9.35
N ASP A 78 26.48 -8.85 9.18
CA ASP A 78 26.02 -7.47 9.09
C ASP A 78 25.14 -7.21 7.85
N LEU A 79 25.51 -7.77 6.69
CA LEU A 79 24.75 -7.58 5.45
C LEU A 79 23.37 -8.23 5.54
N MET A 80 23.32 -9.47 6.05
CA MET A 80 22.05 -10.17 6.28
C MET A 80 21.18 -9.48 7.32
N GLN A 81 21.77 -8.91 8.37
CA GLN A 81 21.04 -8.13 9.35
C GLN A 81 20.42 -6.88 8.73
N ARG A 82 21.18 -6.12 7.94
CA ARG A 82 20.70 -4.94 7.23
C ARG A 82 19.55 -5.25 6.27
N VAL A 83 19.66 -6.37 5.53
CA VAL A 83 18.61 -6.82 4.61
C VAL A 83 17.31 -7.11 5.35
N ARG A 84 17.37 -7.90 6.45
CA ARG A 84 16.17 -8.19 7.28
C ARG A 84 15.57 -6.92 7.88
N GLN A 85 16.40 -5.97 8.30
CA GLN A 85 15.92 -4.68 8.81
C GLN A 85 15.21 -3.88 7.72
N ALA A 86 15.74 -3.85 6.50
CA ALA A 86 15.11 -3.19 5.36
C ALA A 86 13.76 -3.84 5.02
N GLU A 87 13.69 -5.17 4.90
CA GLU A 87 12.45 -5.92 4.68
C GLU A 87 11.40 -5.62 5.75
N GLY A 88 11.77 -5.69 7.02
CA GLY A 88 10.86 -5.39 8.13
C GLY A 88 10.34 -3.96 8.10
N ARG A 89 11.18 -3.00 7.68
CA ARG A 89 10.78 -1.60 7.55
C ARG A 89 9.86 -1.37 6.35
N ILE A 90 10.13 -2.00 5.21
CA ILE A 90 9.24 -1.98 4.02
C ILE A 90 7.86 -2.51 4.41
N LEU A 91 7.79 -3.67 5.06
CA LEU A 91 6.52 -4.27 5.48
C LEU A 91 5.75 -3.34 6.43
N ARG A 92 6.46 -2.74 7.40
CA ARG A 92 5.84 -1.79 8.33
C ARG A 92 5.28 -0.55 7.62
N LEU A 93 6.03 0.01 6.66
CA LEU A 93 5.57 1.17 5.89
C LEU A 93 4.36 0.82 5.02
N ALA A 94 4.39 -0.32 4.34
CA ALA A 94 3.26 -0.80 3.54
C ALA A 94 2.01 -1.00 4.41
N GLN A 95 2.15 -1.58 5.61
CA GLN A 95 1.03 -1.75 6.54
C GLN A 95 0.45 -0.40 6.99
N LEU A 96 1.30 0.57 7.35
CA LEU A 96 0.84 1.89 7.75
C LEU A 96 0.08 2.61 6.63
N ASN A 97 0.55 2.48 5.38
CA ASN A 97 -0.12 3.07 4.22
C ASN A 97 -1.47 2.39 3.96
N GLN A 98 -1.54 1.07 4.10
CA GLN A 98 -2.77 0.31 4.01
C GLN A 98 -3.79 0.72 5.08
N ASP A 99 -3.35 0.89 6.33
CA ASP A 99 -4.23 1.29 7.44
C ASP A 99 -4.83 2.69 7.17
N LEU A 100 -4.01 3.64 6.70
CA LEU A 100 -4.48 4.98 6.31
C LEU A 100 -5.53 4.94 5.19
N LEU A 101 -5.32 4.10 4.18
CA LEU A 101 -6.28 3.90 3.10
C LEU A 101 -7.57 3.26 3.60
N ALA A 102 -7.48 2.25 4.46
CA ALA A 102 -8.63 1.56 5.04
C ALA A 102 -9.50 2.51 5.88
N ASP A 103 -8.87 3.31 6.75
CA ASP A 103 -9.55 4.33 7.55
C ASP A 103 -10.26 5.36 6.65
N ARG A 104 -9.61 5.74 5.54
CA ARG A 104 -10.20 6.68 4.59
C ARG A 104 -11.41 6.09 3.87
N LEU A 105 -11.31 4.85 3.40
CA LEU A 105 -12.42 4.14 2.77
C LEU A 105 -13.59 3.96 3.74
N ALA A 106 -13.32 3.63 5.01
CA ALA A 106 -14.34 3.52 6.05
C ALA A 106 -15.06 4.87 6.28
N TYR A 107 -14.32 5.98 6.34
CA TYR A 107 -14.90 7.31 6.45
C TYR A 107 -15.80 7.67 5.26
N ILE A 108 -15.32 7.43 4.03
CA ILE A 108 -16.10 7.69 2.80
C ILE A 108 -17.36 6.82 2.77
N GLY A 109 -17.24 5.53 3.11
CA GLY A 109 -18.38 4.62 3.21
C GLY A 109 -19.42 5.10 4.22
N ALA A 110 -19.00 5.54 5.40
CA ALA A 110 -19.90 6.10 6.41
C ALA A 110 -20.60 7.39 5.94
N MET A 111 -19.88 8.25 5.20
CA MET A 111 -20.45 9.46 4.62
C MET A 111 -21.50 9.13 3.55
N LEU A 112 -21.21 8.20 2.63
CA LEU A 112 -22.14 7.75 1.60
C LEU A 112 -23.39 7.10 2.22
N ALA A 113 -23.23 6.29 3.27
CA ALA A 113 -24.35 5.71 4.00
C ALA A 113 -25.27 6.78 4.60
N LYS A 114 -24.71 7.84 5.22
CA LYS A 114 -25.50 8.96 5.73
C LYS A 114 -26.23 9.71 4.62
N LEU A 115 -25.58 9.98 3.48
CA LEU A 115 -26.22 10.65 2.35
C LEU A 115 -27.33 9.78 1.71
N GLY A 116 -27.12 8.46 1.61
CA GLY A 116 -28.14 7.51 1.16
C GLY A 116 -29.31 7.36 2.13
N LEU A 117 -29.09 7.52 3.45
CA LEU A 117 -30.16 7.61 4.44
C LEU A 117 -30.94 8.94 4.31
N VAL A 118 -30.27 10.05 4.01
CA VAL A 118 -30.94 11.33 3.74
C VAL A 118 -31.82 11.26 2.49
N SER A 119 -31.43 10.49 1.46
CA SER A 119 -32.29 10.28 0.29
C SER A 119 -33.55 9.44 0.60
N GLN A 120 -33.58 8.72 1.72
CA GLN A 120 -34.77 7.98 2.19
C GLN A 120 -35.67 8.81 3.11
N VAL A 121 -35.20 9.96 3.60
CA VAL A 121 -35.92 10.81 4.58
C VAL A 121 -36.60 12.02 3.92
N GLY A 122 -36.34 12.32 2.65
CA GLY A 122 -36.89 13.50 1.97
C GLY A 122 -37.47 13.22 0.58
N TYR A 123 -38.73 12.79 0.54
CA TYR A 123 -39.82 13.27 -0.34
C TYR A 123 -41.02 12.34 -0.08
N ALA A 124 -41.67 12.51 1.08
CA ALA A 124 -43.08 12.11 1.17
C ALA A 124 -43.81 12.99 0.16
N PRO A 125 -44.48 12.43 -0.87
CA PRO A 125 -45.33 13.25 -1.73
C PRO A 125 -46.37 13.88 -0.81
N GLU A 126 -46.49 15.21 -0.85
CA GLU A 126 -47.64 15.89 -0.26
C GLU A 126 -48.87 15.15 -0.74
N ALA A 127 -49.49 14.39 0.16
CA ALA A 127 -50.77 13.75 -0.07
C ALA A 127 -51.69 14.85 -0.56
N ALA A 128 -52.12 14.72 -1.82
CA ALA A 128 -53.04 15.63 -2.47
C ALA A 128 -54.12 15.99 -1.46
N ARG A 129 -54.12 17.26 -1.03
CA ARG A 129 -55.15 17.80 -0.15
C ARG A 129 -56.49 17.45 -0.77
N SER A 130 -57.19 16.54 -0.12
CA SER A 130 -58.56 16.15 -0.41
C SER A 130 -59.39 17.41 -0.67
N ARG A 131 -59.85 17.60 -1.91
CA ARG A 131 -60.97 18.51 -2.15
C ARG A 131 -62.23 17.81 -1.62
N PRO A 132 -62.97 18.39 -0.67
CA PRO A 132 -64.31 17.95 -0.40
C PRO A 132 -65.24 18.60 -1.44
N THR A 133 -65.87 17.79 -2.29
CA THR A 133 -67.13 18.15 -2.93
C THR A 133 -68.07 16.99 -2.63
N SER A 134 -68.67 17.00 -1.44
CA SER A 134 -69.96 17.63 -1.15
C SER A 134 -71.06 17.02 -2.01
N ASN A 135 -71.75 16.03 -1.44
CA ASN A 135 -73.07 15.63 -1.88
C ASN A 135 -73.98 16.87 -1.87
N ALA A 136 -74.61 17.15 -3.00
CA ALA A 136 -75.80 17.97 -3.07
C ALA A 136 -76.73 17.41 -4.16
N ILE A 137 -77.78 16.73 -3.68
CA ILE A 137 -79.13 16.53 -4.23
C ILE A 137 -79.24 15.99 -5.66
#